data_AF-X1DVE8-F1
#
_entry.id   AF-X1DVE8-F1
#
_cell.length_a   1.000
_cell.length_b   1.000
_cell.length_c   1.000
_cell.angle_alpha   90.00
_cell.angle_beta   90.00
_cell.angle_gamma   90.00
#
_symmetry.space_group_name_H-M   'P 1'
#
loop_
_entity.id
_entity.type
_entity.pdbx_description
1 polymer ?
#
loop_
_entity_poly.entity_id
_entity_poly.type
_entity_poly.pdbx_seq_one_letter_code
_entity_poly.pdbx_strand_id
1 'polypeptide(L)'
;NVFLVKDSALYTPPIVTPVLAGVARKTVCQIALKNSIKLVEKDLYIDDVLSADEIFLTNVIMQVMPISRVEKHTVGDGKAGPITKKLQKYFNEFIENECRISNKEFRM
;
A
#
# COMPACT_ATOMS: atom_id res chain seq x y z
N ASN A 1 -1.32 -4.89 -7.26
CA ASN A 1 -0.32 -3.80 -7.19
C ASN A 1 0.64 -4.09 -6.07
N VAL A 2 1.95 -3.90 -6.28
CA VAL A 2 2.99 -4.14 -5.27
C VAL A 2 3.54 -2.82 -4.75
N PHE A 3 3.85 -2.80 -3.47
CA PHE A 3 4.53 -1.70 -2.80
C PHE A 3 5.63 -2.25 -1.90
N LEU A 4 6.75 -1.53 -1.89
CA LEU A 4 7.88 -1.80 -1.00
C LEU A 4 8.07 -0.62 -0.07
N VAL A 5 8.55 -0.88 1.13
CA VAL A 5 9.04 0.13 2.05
C VAL A 5 10.53 -0.06 2.20
N LYS A 6 11.29 1.01 1.99
CA LYS A 6 12.72 1.04 2.27
C LYS A 6 13.08 2.40 2.87
N ASP A 7 13.81 2.41 3.98
CA ASP A 7 14.27 3.63 4.65
C ASP A 7 13.11 4.63 4.90
N SER A 8 11.98 4.11 5.37
CA SER A 8 10.73 4.85 5.60
C SER A 8 10.06 5.49 4.37
N ALA A 9 10.53 5.18 3.16
CA ALA A 9 9.90 5.60 1.91
C ALA A 9 9.15 4.45 1.24
N LEU A 10 8.02 4.80 0.63
CA LEU A 10 7.13 3.90 -0.09
C LEU A 10 7.51 3.91 -1.58
N TYR A 11 7.67 2.74 -2.18
CA TYR A 11 8.04 2.56 -3.59
C TYR A 11 7.02 1.69 -4.31
N THR A 12 6.67 2.03 -5.54
CA THR A 12 5.78 1.25 -6.39
C THR A 12 6.09 1.49 -7.87
N PRO A 13 5.84 0.52 -8.77
CA PRO A 13 6.04 0.76 -10.20
C PRO A 13 5.16 1.91 -10.74
N PRO A 14 5.67 2.73 -11.66
CA PRO A 14 4.90 3.76 -12.35
C PRO A 14 3.74 3.16 -13.15
N ILE A 15 2.66 3.92 -13.36
CA ILE A 15 1.51 3.47 -14.18
C ILE A 15 1.82 3.34 -15.67
N VAL A 16 2.96 3.87 -16.14
CA VAL A 16 3.41 3.71 -17.54
C VAL A 16 3.96 2.31 -17.83
N THR A 17 4.20 1.50 -16.78
CA THR A 17 4.54 0.08 -16.86
C THR A 17 3.26 -0.75 -17.10
N PRO A 18 3.31 -2.06 -17.42
CA PRO A 18 2.12 -2.90 -17.62
C PRO A 18 1.32 -3.20 -16.32
N VAL A 19 1.37 -2.30 -15.35
CA VAL A 19 0.66 -2.38 -14.08
C VAL A 19 -0.74 -1.76 -14.22
N LEU A 20 -1.75 -2.46 -13.71
CA LEU A 20 -3.10 -1.93 -13.63
C LEU A 20 -3.15 -0.71 -12.69
N ALA A 21 -3.58 0.44 -13.23
CA ALA A 21 -3.86 1.68 -12.49
C ALA A 21 -5.14 1.56 -11.63
N GLY A 22 -5.17 0.59 -10.73
CA GLY A 22 -6.35 0.22 -9.95
C GLY A 22 -6.71 1.23 -8.86
N VAL A 23 -8.00 1.29 -8.52
CA VAL A 23 -8.53 2.24 -7.52
C VAL A 23 -7.88 2.07 -6.14
N ALA A 24 -7.63 0.84 -5.68
CA ALA A 24 -6.95 0.60 -4.40
C ALA A 24 -5.51 1.14 -4.37
N ARG A 25 -4.76 1.02 -5.48
CA ARG A 25 -3.44 1.65 -5.63
C ARG A 25 -3.55 3.16 -5.51
N LYS A 26 -4.50 3.77 -6.23
CA LYS A 26 -4.75 5.22 -6.18
C LYS A 26 -5.03 5.67 -4.75
N THR A 27 -5.89 4.94 -4.03
CA THR A 27 -6.21 5.21 -2.63
C THR A 27 -4.98 5.12 -1.73
N VAL A 28 -4.15 4.07 -1.87
CA VAL A 28 -2.88 3.96 -1.11
C VAL A 28 -1.97 5.16 -1.39
N CYS A 29 -1.79 5.55 -2.65
CA CYS A 29 -0.95 6.70 -2.99
C CYS A 29 -1.48 8.01 -2.39
N GLN A 30 -2.81 8.22 -2.42
CA GLN A 30 -3.45 9.40 -1.82
C GLN A 30 -3.32 9.41 -0.30
N ILE A 31 -3.50 8.27 0.37
CA ILE A 31 -3.31 8.13 1.81
C ILE A 31 -1.85 8.44 2.18
N ALA A 32 -0.89 7.90 1.43
CA ALA A 32 0.53 8.16 1.66
C ALA A 32 0.85 9.66 1.56
N LEU A 33 0.39 10.32 0.49
CA LEU A 33 0.57 11.75 0.29
C LEU A 33 -0.06 12.59 1.42
N LYS A 34 -1.30 12.27 1.82
CA LYS A 34 -2.01 12.98 2.89
C LYS A 34 -1.34 12.85 4.27
N ASN A 35 -0.63 11.75 4.51
CA ASN A 35 0.03 11.45 5.79
C ASN A 35 1.54 11.69 5.75
N SER A 36 2.03 12.46 4.77
CA SER A 36 3.45 12.79 4.62
C SER A 36 4.38 11.57 4.54
N ILE A 37 3.87 10.45 4.03
CA ILE A 37 4.68 9.27 3.72
C ILE A 37 5.29 9.49 2.34
N LYS A 38 6.62 9.56 2.27
CA LYS A 38 7.33 9.73 1.00
C LYS A 38 6.95 8.59 0.05
N LEU A 39 6.43 8.93 -1.13
CA LEU A 39 6.07 7.99 -2.18
C LEU A 39 6.94 8.26 -3.41
N VAL A 40 7.59 7.22 -3.92
CA VAL A 40 8.41 7.26 -5.12
C VAL A 40 7.88 6.23 -6.11
N GLU A 41 7.45 6.70 -7.28
CA GLU A 41 7.14 5.82 -8.40
C GLU A 41 8.44 5.54 -9.16
N LYS A 42 8.89 4.27 -9.16
CA LYS A 42 10.10 3.83 -9.89
C LYS A 42 9.98 2.37 -10.30
N ASP A 43 10.71 1.97 -11.32
CA ASP A 43 10.84 0.55 -11.65
C ASP A 43 11.43 -0.21 -10.47
N LEU A 44 10.87 -1.39 -10.22
CA LEU A 44 11.28 -2.28 -9.13
C LEU A 44 11.93 -3.53 -9.72
N TYR A 45 13.08 -3.87 -9.17
CA TYR A 45 13.84 -5.07 -9.52
C TYR A 45 13.88 -6.05 -8.35
N ILE A 46 14.42 -7.24 -8.61
CA ILE A 46 14.52 -8.28 -7.57
C ILE A 46 15.33 -7.80 -6.36
N ASP A 47 16.38 -7.01 -6.57
CA ASP A 47 17.21 -6.49 -5.49
C ASP A 47 16.44 -5.50 -4.60
N ASP A 48 15.50 -4.72 -5.16
CA ASP A 48 14.61 -3.87 -4.37
C ASP A 48 13.72 -4.72 -3.47
N VAL A 49 13.17 -5.83 -4.00
CA VAL A 49 12.31 -6.76 -3.26
C VAL A 49 13.09 -7.43 -2.14
N LEU A 50 14.30 -7.91 -2.42
CA LEU A 50 15.14 -8.62 -1.46
C LEU A 50 15.79 -7.71 -0.41
N SER A 51 15.85 -6.41 -0.66
CA SER A 51 16.39 -5.43 0.30
C SER A 51 15.31 -4.63 1.04
N ALA A 52 14.03 -4.80 0.69
CA ALA A 52 12.92 -4.08 1.29
C ALA A 52 12.76 -4.38 2.79
N ASP A 53 12.44 -3.34 3.57
CA ASP A 53 12.14 -3.47 5.00
C ASP A 53 10.71 -3.99 5.21
N GLU A 54 9.78 -3.59 4.33
CA GLU A 54 8.40 -4.09 4.30
C GLU A 54 7.93 -4.27 2.85
N ILE A 55 7.02 -5.23 2.64
CA ILE A 55 6.37 -5.44 1.34
C ILE A 55 4.88 -5.62 1.58
N PHE A 56 4.04 -5.06 0.71
CA PHE A 56 2.63 -5.37 0.68
C PHE A 56 2.05 -5.40 -0.74
N LEU A 57 0.97 -6.15 -0.89
CA LEU A 57 0.12 -6.11 -2.07
C LEU A 57 -1.14 -5.32 -1.78
N THR A 58 -1.66 -4.67 -2.83
CA THR A 58 -2.96 -4.00 -2.78
C THR A 58 -3.84 -4.34 -3.98
N ASN A 59 -5.12 -4.55 -3.67
CA ASN A 59 -6.25 -4.66 -4.59
C ASN A 59 -7.54 -4.31 -3.80
N VAL A 60 -8.69 -4.30 -4.48
CA VAL A 60 -9.98 -3.90 -3.86
C VAL A 60 -10.50 -4.88 -2.80
N ILE A 61 -10.17 -6.17 -2.91
CA ILE A 61 -10.66 -7.21 -1.99
C ILE A 61 -9.80 -7.25 -0.73
N MET A 62 -8.48 -7.21 -0.90
CA MET A 62 -7.49 -7.44 0.16
C MET A 62 -6.98 -6.13 0.77
N GLN A 63 -7.32 -4.98 0.17
CA GLN A 63 -6.93 -3.64 0.60
C GLN A 63 -5.41 -3.50 0.70
N VAL A 64 -4.83 -3.60 1.90
CA VAL A 64 -3.38 -3.57 2.15
C VAL A 64 -2.99 -4.88 2.82
N MET A 65 -2.45 -5.83 2.05
CA MET A 65 -2.01 -7.13 2.53
C MET A 65 -0.48 -7.18 2.70
N PRO A 66 0.06 -7.32 3.92
CA PRO A 66 1.49 -7.47 4.15
C PRO A 66 2.01 -8.80 3.57
N ILE A 67 3.23 -8.77 3.07
CA ILE A 67 3.98 -9.94 2.61
C ILE A 67 5.14 -10.16 3.58
N SER A 68 5.14 -11.31 4.26
CA SER A 68 6.17 -11.68 5.24
C SER A 68 7.33 -12.48 4.63
N ARG A 69 7.16 -13.01 3.41
CA ARG A 69 8.15 -13.85 2.74
C ARG A 69 8.00 -13.78 1.23
N VAL A 70 9.13 -13.75 0.52
CA VAL A 70 9.22 -13.92 -0.93
C VAL A 70 10.18 -15.08 -1.19
N GLU A 71 9.69 -16.16 -1.80
CA GLU A 71 10.45 -17.41 -1.96
C GLU A 71 11.03 -17.92 -0.62
N LYS A 72 12.36 -18.01 -0.52
CA LYS A 72 13.09 -18.40 0.70
C LYS A 72 13.50 -17.22 1.57
N HIS A 73 13.20 -15.99 1.15
CA HIS A 73 13.62 -14.76 1.82
C HIS A 73 12.51 -14.21 2.72
N THR A 74 12.79 -14.10 4.02
CA THR A 74 11.89 -13.43 4.97
C THR A 74 12.03 -11.92 4.81
N VAL A 75 10.91 -11.24 4.62
CA VAL A 75 10.87 -9.77 4.52
C VAL A 75 10.93 -9.18 5.92
N GLY A 76 11.89 -8.29 6.19
CA GLY A 76 12.08 -7.69 7.51
C GLY A 76 12.19 -8.74 8.62
N ASP A 77 11.31 -8.66 9.62
CA ASP A 77 11.20 -9.62 10.73
C ASP A 77 10.12 -10.71 10.51
N GLY A 78 9.59 -10.82 9.28
CA GLY A 78 8.51 -11.74 8.93
C GLY A 78 7.12 -11.29 9.41
N LYS A 79 6.97 -10.05 9.86
CA LYS A 79 5.69 -9.46 10.30
C LYS A 79 5.38 -8.20 9.49
N ALA A 80 4.13 -7.74 9.60
CA ALA A 80 3.76 -6.44 9.06
C ALA A 80 4.51 -5.32 9.81
N GLY A 81 5.29 -4.55 9.06
CA GLY A 81 6.05 -3.43 9.58
C GLY A 81 5.18 -2.19 9.90
N PRO A 82 5.79 -1.15 10.48
CA PRO A 82 5.09 0.04 10.95
C PRO A 82 4.40 0.84 9.84
N ILE A 83 4.98 0.97 8.65
CA ILE A 83 4.36 1.74 7.56
C ILE A 83 3.17 0.98 6.98
N THR A 84 3.31 -0.32 6.76
CA THR A 84 2.21 -1.17 6.28
C THR A 84 1.04 -1.16 7.26
N LYS A 85 1.31 -1.26 8.58
CA LYS A 85 0.26 -1.16 9.62
C LYS A 85 -0.43 0.21 9.63
N LYS A 86 0.33 1.30 9.46
CA LYS A 86 -0.25 2.65 9.34
C LYS A 86 -1.17 2.73 8.11
N LEU A 87 -0.71 2.24 6.96
CA LEU A 87 -1.51 2.23 5.74
C LEU A 87 -2.77 1.37 5.87
N GLN A 88 -2.71 0.20 6.51
CA GLN A 88 -3.90 -0.60 6.82
C GLN A 88 -4.92 0.20 7.66
N LYS A 89 -4.46 0.85 8.73
CA LYS A 89 -5.32 1.69 9.58
C LYS A 89 -5.97 2.82 8.77
N TYR A 90 -5.18 3.59 8.03
CA TYR A 90 -5.70 4.72 7.24
C TYR A 90 -6.62 4.28 6.10
N PHE A 91 -6.38 3.10 5.51
CA PHE A 91 -7.25 2.56 4.46
C PHE A 91 -8.62 2.16 5.03
N ASN A 92 -8.65 1.54 6.21
CA ASN A 92 -9.91 1.25 6.91
C ASN A 92 -10.66 2.54 7.27
N GLU A 93 -9.98 3.53 7.83
CA GLU A 93 -10.57 4.84 8.13
C GLU A 93 -11.11 5.53 6.87
N PHE A 94 -10.41 5.41 5.73
CA PHE A 94 -10.89 5.91 4.44
C PHE A 94 -12.21 5.24 4.03
N ILE A 95 -12.30 3.91 4.06
CA ILE A 95 -13.53 3.19 3.74
C ILE A 95 -14.68 3.58 4.67
N GLU A 96 -14.42 3.62 5.99
CA GLU A 96 -15.44 3.99 6.97
C GLU A 96 -16.00 5.38 6.73
N ASN A 97 -15.14 6.33 6.37
CA ASN A 97 -15.57 7.70 6.07
C ASN A 97 -16.42 7.78 4.80
N GLU A 98 -16.00 7.14 3.71
CA GLU A 98 -16.75 7.12 2.44
C GLU A 98 -18.13 6.47 2.63
N CYS A 99 -18.20 5.30 3.29
CA CYS A 99 -19.47 4.60 3.53
C CYS A 99 -20.38 5.32 4.54
N ARG A 100 -19.83 6.07 5.51
CA ARG A 100 -20.63 6.88 6.44
C ARG A 100 -21.27 8.07 5.76
N ILE A 101 -20.60 8.70 4.81
CA ILE A 101 -21.15 9.83 4.04
C ILE A 101 -22.32 9.35 3.19
N SER A 102 -22.17 8.23 2.47
CA SER A 102 -23.26 7.65 1.67
C SER A 102 -24.51 7.32 2.50
N ASN A 103 -24.36 6.88 3.76
CA ASN A 103 -25.50 6.58 4.62
C ASN A 103 -26.25 7.82 5.15
N LYS A 104 -25.64 9.01 5.11
CA LYS A 104 -26.32 10.27 5.50
C LYS A 104 -27.15 10.84 4.35
N GLU A 105 -26.70 10.69 3.10
CA GLU A 105 -27.43 11.17 1.92
C GLU A 105 -28.68 10.34 1.57
N PHE A 106 -28.72 9.06 1.95
CA PHE A 106 -29.88 8.19 1.73
C PHE A 106 -30.95 8.22 2.83
N ARG A 107 -30.78 9.05 3.87
CA ARG A 107 -31.72 9.19 5.01
C ARG A 107 -32.56 10.48 4.96
N MET A 108 -32.69 11.11 3.80
CA MET A 108 -33.62 12.22 3.55
C MET A 108 -34.80 11.75 2.70
#